data_AF-A0AA37K910-F1
#
_entry.id   AF-A0AA37K910-F1
#
_cell.length_a   1.000
_cell.length_b   1.000
_cell.length_c   1.000
_cell.angle_alpha   90.00
_cell.angle_beta   90.00
_cell.angle_gamma   90.00
#
_symmetry.space_group_name_H-M   'P 1'
#
loop_
_entity.id
_entity.type
_entity.pdbx_description
1 polymer ?
#
loop_
_entity_poly.entity_id
_entity_poly.type
_entity_poly.pdbx_seq_one_letter_code
_entity_poly.pdbx_strand_id
1 'polypeptide(L)'
;MEEFNIYEVAEENNLDVISTTTGKNGYPQSVRYAITGFPNFSEAEKLAEKYGLRITTFWKKAGWQLYVRDRNTTFEPMGISAENYGDDYMAFDSSSAESFYEDEVKPLLDDINSLEDLEKFVSGRKELLDEIKSIDETQLVIACHGHYYETVDRETMEWSFDSKTYVIGVIKD
;
A
#
# COMPACT_ATOMS: atom_id res chain seq x y z
N MET A 1 2.73 -31.72 12.16
CA MET A 1 3.25 -30.35 12.06
C MET A 1 4.75 -30.46 11.96
N GLU A 2 5.34 -29.88 10.93
CA GLU A 2 6.79 -29.76 10.80
C GLU A 2 7.36 -28.89 11.94
N GLU A 3 8.62 -29.10 12.28
CA GLU A 3 9.32 -28.25 13.24
C GLU A 3 9.44 -26.83 12.67
N PHE A 4 8.99 -25.83 13.43
CA PHE A 4 8.94 -24.44 12.96
C PHE A 4 10.05 -23.62 13.62
N ASN A 5 11.10 -23.35 12.86
CA ASN A 5 12.10 -22.33 13.16
C ASN A 5 11.88 -21.14 12.22
N ILE A 6 11.51 -19.98 12.78
CA ILE A 6 11.13 -18.82 11.98
C ILE A 6 12.23 -18.31 11.04
N TYR A 7 13.50 -18.39 11.47
CA TYR A 7 14.62 -17.87 10.69
C TYR A 7 14.95 -18.79 9.51
N GLU A 8 14.99 -20.10 9.75
CA GLU A 8 15.19 -21.10 8.70
C GLU A 8 14.06 -21.04 7.66
N VAL A 9 12.81 -21.01 8.12
CA VAL A 9 11.64 -20.92 7.22
C VAL A 9 11.67 -19.63 6.40
N ALA A 10 12.03 -18.49 6.99
CA ALA A 10 12.12 -17.24 6.24
C ALA A 10 13.25 -17.29 5.20
N GLU A 11 14.44 -17.77 5.57
CA GLU A 11 15.59 -17.90 4.68
C GLU A 11 15.32 -18.82 3.50
N GLU A 12 14.74 -20.00 3.73
CA GLU A 12 14.39 -20.97 2.69
C GLU A 12 13.39 -20.43 1.66
N ASN A 13 12.53 -19.48 2.07
CA ASN A 13 11.50 -18.89 1.22
C ASN A 13 11.88 -17.49 0.71
N ASN A 14 13.10 -17.01 1.00
CA ASN A 14 13.55 -15.65 0.68
C ASN A 14 12.57 -14.57 1.20
N LEU A 15 12.17 -14.71 2.47
CA LEU A 15 11.26 -13.84 3.20
C LEU A 15 11.98 -13.11 4.34
N ASP A 16 11.32 -12.09 4.87
CA ASP A 16 11.86 -11.28 5.95
C ASP A 16 11.37 -11.73 7.32
N VAL A 17 12.19 -11.51 8.36
CA VAL A 17 11.78 -11.67 9.76
C VAL A 17 11.74 -10.30 10.43
N ILE A 18 10.56 -9.93 10.94
CA ILE A 18 10.36 -8.67 11.67
C ILE A 18 10.17 -8.91 13.16
N SER A 19 10.63 -7.95 13.98
CA SER A 19 10.29 -7.88 15.40
C SER A 19 8.98 -7.13 15.59
N THR A 20 8.08 -7.69 16.41
CA THR A 20 6.72 -7.20 16.59
C THR A 20 6.37 -6.98 18.06
N THR A 21 5.39 -6.13 18.32
CA THR A 21 4.91 -5.78 19.65
C THR A 21 3.39 -5.56 19.70
N THR A 22 2.77 -5.74 20.87
CA THR A 22 1.40 -5.29 21.13
C THR A 22 1.32 -3.85 21.64
N GLY A 23 2.45 -3.22 21.97
CA GLY A 23 2.50 -1.84 22.45
C GLY A 23 2.25 -0.85 21.31
N LYS A 24 1.25 0.03 21.45
CA LYS A 24 0.86 1.02 20.42
C LYS A 24 1.44 2.42 20.65
N ASN A 25 2.23 2.60 21.70
CA ASN A 25 2.73 3.90 22.17
C ASN A 25 4.27 4.00 22.14
N GLY A 26 4.95 3.12 21.39
CA GLY A 26 6.41 3.09 21.29
C GLY A 26 7.11 2.31 22.41
N TYR A 27 6.39 1.87 23.45
CA TYR A 27 6.95 1.00 24.49
C TYR A 27 6.65 -0.47 24.19
N PRO A 28 7.68 -1.32 23.96
CA PRO A 28 7.45 -2.71 23.59
C PRO A 28 6.78 -3.53 24.68
N GLN A 29 5.80 -4.32 24.27
CA GLN A 29 5.12 -5.35 25.05
C GLN A 29 5.03 -6.66 24.25
N SER A 30 5.19 -7.79 24.95
CA SER A 30 5.05 -9.14 24.41
C SER A 30 5.79 -9.33 23.08
N VAL A 31 7.09 -9.00 23.02
CA VAL A 31 7.84 -9.03 21.76
C VAL A 31 7.82 -10.42 21.14
N ARG A 32 7.57 -10.49 19.83
CA ARG A 32 7.56 -11.73 19.04
C ARG A 32 8.11 -11.47 17.64
N TYR A 33 8.40 -12.53 16.91
CA TYR A 33 8.83 -12.44 15.52
C TYR A 33 7.71 -12.88 14.58
N ALA A 34 7.67 -12.27 13.40
CA ALA A 34 6.75 -12.62 12.31
C ALA A 34 7.53 -12.69 10.99
N ILE A 35 7.01 -13.46 10.04
CA ILE A 35 7.56 -13.54 8.68
C ILE A 35 6.75 -12.59 7.79
N THR A 36 7.43 -11.80 6.95
CA THR A 36 6.85 -10.84 5.99
C THR A 36 7.60 -10.92 4.65
N GLY A 37 7.33 -10.00 3.71
CA GLY A 37 7.99 -9.98 2.40
C GLY A 37 7.35 -10.94 1.38
N PHE A 38 6.11 -11.37 1.63
CA PHE A 38 5.39 -12.24 0.72
C PHE A 38 5.08 -11.53 -0.61
N PRO A 39 5.27 -12.18 -1.77
CA PRO A 39 4.98 -11.58 -3.07
C PRO A 39 3.47 -11.43 -3.30
N ASN A 40 2.64 -12.25 -2.67
CA ASN A 40 1.18 -12.19 -2.74
C ASN A 40 0.55 -12.90 -1.53
N PHE A 41 -0.77 -12.72 -1.36
CA PHE A 41 -1.50 -13.28 -0.24
C PHE A 41 -1.51 -14.82 -0.22
N SER A 42 -1.60 -15.46 -1.39
CA SER A 42 -1.64 -16.93 -1.50
C SER A 42 -0.39 -17.61 -0.96
N GLU A 43 0.79 -17.01 -1.13
CA GLU A 43 2.03 -17.54 -0.53
C GLU A 43 2.03 -17.43 1.01
N ALA A 44 1.44 -16.37 1.55
CA ALA A 44 1.26 -16.25 3.00
C ALA A 44 0.30 -17.32 3.54
N GLU A 45 -0.79 -17.61 2.82
CA GLU A 45 -1.75 -18.68 3.17
C GLU A 45 -1.09 -20.05 3.20
N LYS A 46 -0.36 -20.42 2.15
CA LYS A 46 0.34 -21.71 2.09
C LYS A 46 1.28 -21.91 3.28
N LEU A 47 2.03 -20.87 3.64
CA LEU A 47 2.96 -20.93 4.76
C LEU A 47 2.22 -21.01 6.11
N ALA A 48 1.13 -20.24 6.25
CA ALA A 48 0.29 -20.25 7.43
C ALA A 48 -0.35 -21.62 7.67
N GLU A 49 -0.93 -22.24 6.64
CA GLU A 49 -1.52 -23.57 6.72
C GLU A 49 -0.49 -24.65 7.06
N LYS A 50 0.68 -24.62 6.40
CA LYS A 50 1.74 -25.61 6.59
C LYS A 50 2.21 -25.69 8.04
N TYR A 51 2.39 -24.55 8.70
CA TYR A 51 2.97 -24.46 10.04
C TYR A 51 1.98 -24.09 11.15
N GLY A 52 0.69 -23.93 10.83
CA GLY A 52 -0.34 -23.52 11.78
C GLY A 52 -0.13 -22.11 12.32
N LEU A 53 0.21 -21.16 11.44
CA LEU A 53 0.43 -19.75 11.77
C LEU A 53 -0.83 -18.93 11.48
N ARG A 54 -0.90 -17.74 12.05
CA ARG A 54 -1.95 -16.77 11.78
C ARG A 54 -1.44 -15.68 10.85
N ILE A 55 -2.20 -15.37 9.79
CA ILE A 55 -1.96 -14.21 8.92
C ILE A 55 -2.54 -12.98 9.60
N THR A 56 -1.77 -11.89 9.66
CA THR A 56 -2.19 -10.64 10.28
C THR A 56 -1.46 -9.46 9.65
N THR A 57 -2.07 -8.29 9.75
CA THR A 57 -1.43 -7.03 9.39
C THR A 57 -0.57 -6.53 10.54
N PHE A 58 0.58 -5.96 10.21
CA PHE A 58 1.49 -5.28 11.12
C PHE A 58 1.71 -3.86 10.62
N TRP A 59 1.93 -2.91 11.53
CA TRP A 59 2.25 -1.54 11.13
C TRP A 59 3.32 -0.93 12.01
N LYS A 60 4.11 0.00 11.47
CA LYS A 60 5.07 0.80 12.25
C LYS A 60 5.02 2.25 11.84
N LYS A 61 5.45 3.13 12.74
CA LYS A 61 5.77 4.53 12.39
C LYS A 61 7.23 4.63 11.97
N ALA A 62 7.55 5.65 11.18
CA ALA A 62 8.92 5.99 10.84
C ALA A 62 9.78 6.12 12.11
N GLY A 63 10.97 5.54 12.08
CA GLY A 63 11.90 5.50 13.21
C GLY A 63 11.60 4.44 14.28
N TRP A 64 10.47 3.73 14.21
CA TRP A 64 10.20 2.63 15.15
C TRP A 64 10.94 1.35 14.73
N GLN A 65 11.52 0.67 15.72
CA GLN A 65 12.24 -0.59 15.52
C GLN A 65 11.32 -1.82 15.47
N LEU A 66 10.17 -1.75 16.13
CA LEU A 66 9.21 -2.86 16.18
C LEU A 66 7.91 -2.50 15.46
N TYR A 67 7.35 -3.47 14.76
CA TYR A 67 6.02 -3.37 14.20
C TYR A 67 4.96 -3.66 15.26
N VAL A 68 3.89 -2.89 15.28
CA VAL A 68 2.69 -3.15 16.05
C VAL A 68 1.88 -4.23 15.36
N ARG A 69 1.46 -5.23 16.13
CA ARG A 69 0.56 -6.29 15.65
C ARG A 69 -0.88 -5.81 15.65
N ASP A 70 -1.55 -5.97 14.53
CA ASP A 70 -3.01 -6.08 14.58
C ASP A 70 -3.37 -7.41 15.27
N ARG A 71 -4.45 -7.41 16.06
CA ARG A 71 -4.89 -8.61 16.78
C ARG A 71 -5.86 -9.46 15.95
N ASN A 72 -6.35 -8.92 14.85
CA ASN A 72 -7.29 -9.60 13.97
C ASN A 72 -6.57 -10.44 12.94
N THR A 73 -7.21 -11.53 12.50
CA THR A 73 -6.75 -12.28 11.34
C THR A 73 -7.05 -11.48 10.07
N THR A 74 -6.08 -11.44 9.17
CA THR A 74 -6.24 -10.87 7.82
C THR A 74 -6.61 -11.99 6.85
N PHE A 75 -7.58 -11.75 5.97
CA PHE A 75 -8.11 -12.77 5.04
C PHE A 75 -7.93 -12.43 3.56
N GLU A 76 -7.39 -11.26 3.25
CA GLU A 76 -7.19 -10.74 1.89
C GLU A 76 -6.01 -9.76 1.86
N PRO A 77 -5.40 -9.50 0.68
CA PRO A 77 -4.40 -8.44 0.55
C PRO A 77 -4.99 -7.07 0.89
N MET A 78 -4.12 -6.08 1.14
CA MET A 78 -4.59 -4.71 1.38
C MET A 78 -5.07 -4.08 0.08
N GLY A 79 -6.35 -3.69 0.02
CA GLY A 79 -6.88 -2.85 -1.05
C GLY A 79 -6.45 -1.39 -0.86
N ILE A 80 -5.83 -0.80 -1.88
CA ILE A 80 -5.42 0.61 -1.90
C ILE A 80 -6.43 1.46 -2.66
N SER A 81 -6.72 2.62 -2.09
CA SER A 81 -7.66 3.62 -2.61
C SER A 81 -7.23 5.03 -2.22
N ALA A 82 -7.84 6.05 -2.82
CA ALA A 82 -7.57 7.45 -2.47
C ALA A 82 -7.84 7.77 -0.99
N GLU A 83 -8.84 7.13 -0.37
CA GLU A 83 -9.19 7.34 1.05
C GLU A 83 -8.04 6.99 2.00
N ASN A 84 -7.13 6.10 1.58
CA ASN A 84 -5.96 5.76 2.36
C ASN A 84 -4.96 6.93 2.48
N TYR A 85 -5.00 7.86 1.53
CA TYR A 85 -4.12 9.02 1.45
C TYR A 85 -4.74 10.30 2.06
N GLY A 86 -6.06 10.40 2.06
CA GLY A 86 -6.82 11.53 2.61
C GLY A 86 -7.57 12.33 1.56
N ASP A 87 -8.26 13.39 2.00
CA ASP A 87 -9.29 14.07 1.20
C ASP A 87 -8.77 14.83 -0.03
N ASP A 88 -7.49 15.18 -0.06
CA ASP A 88 -6.85 15.91 -1.18
C ASP A 88 -6.38 14.99 -2.32
N TYR A 89 -6.61 13.68 -2.18
CA TYR A 89 -6.15 12.65 -3.11
C TYR A 89 -7.29 12.08 -3.94
N MET A 90 -6.94 11.68 -5.17
CA MET A 90 -7.82 10.96 -6.09
C MET A 90 -7.10 9.73 -6.62
N ALA A 91 -7.86 8.71 -6.99
CA ALA A 91 -7.34 7.48 -7.60
C ALA A 91 -7.97 7.30 -8.97
N PHE A 92 -7.14 7.02 -9.97
CA PHE A 92 -7.54 6.77 -11.34
C PHE A 92 -7.12 5.36 -11.73
N ASP A 93 -8.03 4.62 -12.37
CA ASP A 93 -7.70 3.37 -13.04
C ASP A 93 -7.48 3.61 -14.54
N SER A 94 -7.04 2.58 -15.27
CA SER A 94 -6.75 2.67 -16.70
C SER A 94 -7.97 3.10 -17.55
N SER A 95 -9.19 2.84 -17.08
CA SER A 95 -10.42 3.26 -17.77
C SER A 95 -10.69 4.76 -17.67
N SER A 96 -10.14 5.41 -16.64
CA SER A 96 -10.30 6.84 -16.39
C SER A 96 -9.71 7.72 -17.52
N ALA A 97 -8.79 7.18 -18.32
CA ALA A 97 -8.20 7.88 -19.46
C ALA A 97 -9.24 8.30 -20.51
N GLU A 98 -10.36 7.58 -20.64
CA GLU A 98 -11.37 7.85 -21.67
C GLU A 98 -12.18 9.12 -21.41
N SER A 99 -12.51 9.40 -20.15
CA SER A 99 -13.32 10.56 -19.75
C SER A 99 -12.49 11.68 -19.10
N PHE A 100 -11.18 11.48 -18.90
CA PHE A 100 -10.30 12.41 -18.18
C PHE A 100 -10.43 13.87 -18.59
N TYR A 101 -10.55 14.18 -19.89
CA TYR A 101 -10.69 15.57 -20.32
C TYR A 101 -12.01 16.20 -19.86
N GLU A 102 -13.11 15.46 -19.95
CA GLU A 102 -14.44 15.95 -19.56
C GLU A 102 -14.57 16.08 -18.04
N ASP A 103 -13.94 15.17 -17.29
CA ASP A 103 -14.08 15.10 -15.83
C ASP A 103 -13.03 15.97 -15.09
N GLU A 104 -11.77 15.94 -15.51
CA GLU A 104 -10.64 16.50 -14.74
C GLU A 104 -10.04 17.78 -15.32
N VAL A 105 -10.34 18.09 -16.59
CA VAL A 105 -9.79 19.26 -17.30
C VAL A 105 -10.85 20.32 -17.51
N LYS A 106 -11.91 19.99 -18.24
CA LYS A 106 -12.94 20.93 -18.69
C LYS A 106 -13.62 21.71 -17.56
N PRO A 107 -13.99 21.12 -16.41
CA PRO A 107 -14.70 21.85 -15.36
C PRO A 107 -13.88 22.97 -14.71
N LEU A 108 -12.55 22.92 -14.82
CA LEU A 108 -11.62 23.83 -14.16
C LEU A 108 -11.08 24.92 -15.11
N LEU A 109 -11.37 24.84 -16.41
CA LEU A 109 -10.82 25.78 -17.40
C LEU A 109 -11.31 27.22 -17.18
N ASP A 110 -12.56 27.39 -16.74
CA ASP A 110 -13.17 28.71 -16.55
C ASP A 110 -12.58 29.47 -15.35
N ASP A 111 -11.96 28.76 -14.40
CA ASP A 111 -11.35 29.35 -13.19
C ASP A 111 -9.92 29.87 -13.43
N ILE A 112 -9.37 29.65 -14.62
CA ILE A 112 -7.99 30.02 -14.98
C ILE A 112 -7.95 31.44 -15.54
N ASN A 113 -7.21 32.32 -14.87
CA ASN A 113 -7.23 33.76 -15.14
C ASN A 113 -6.05 34.28 -15.97
N SER A 114 -5.10 33.43 -16.36
CA SER A 114 -3.94 33.83 -17.17
C SER A 114 -3.46 32.73 -18.10
N LEU A 115 -2.77 33.12 -19.18
CA LEU A 115 -2.16 32.17 -20.12
C LEU A 115 -1.06 31.34 -19.46
N GLU A 116 -0.31 31.93 -18.52
CA GLU A 116 0.74 31.23 -17.78
C GLU A 116 0.15 30.14 -16.87
N ASP A 117 -0.96 30.43 -16.20
CA ASP A 117 -1.66 29.46 -15.35
C ASP A 117 -2.29 28.35 -16.20
N LEU A 118 -2.84 28.70 -17.37
CA LEU A 118 -3.39 27.73 -18.31
C LEU A 118 -2.32 26.74 -18.80
N GLU A 119 -1.14 27.25 -19.17
CA GLU A 119 -0.03 26.42 -19.62
C GLU A 119 0.43 25.44 -18.53
N LYS A 120 0.59 25.93 -17.29
CA LYS A 120 0.94 25.09 -16.14
C LYS A 120 -0.12 24.03 -15.85
N PHE A 121 -1.40 24.43 -15.84
CA PHE A 121 -2.53 23.52 -15.61
C PHE A 121 -2.58 22.40 -16.66
N VAL A 122 -2.56 22.77 -17.94
CA VAL A 122 -2.62 21.78 -19.04
C VAL A 122 -1.40 20.86 -19.02
N SER A 123 -0.22 21.38 -18.70
CA SER A 123 0.99 20.56 -18.61
C SER A 123 0.89 19.51 -17.50
N GLY A 124 0.45 19.90 -16.30
CA GLY A 124 0.26 18.96 -15.19
C GLY A 124 -0.84 17.92 -15.46
N ARG A 125 -1.94 18.32 -16.11
CA ARG A 125 -3.01 17.39 -16.50
C ARG A 125 -2.58 16.40 -17.59
N LYS A 126 -1.70 16.81 -18.51
CA LYS A 126 -1.11 15.91 -19.51
C LYS A 126 -0.21 14.86 -18.87
N GLU A 127 0.68 15.28 -17.95
CA GLU A 127 1.53 14.37 -17.19
C GLU A 127 0.68 13.32 -16.46
N LEU A 128 -0.35 13.75 -15.74
CA LEU A 128 -1.26 12.83 -15.06
C LEU A 128 -1.96 11.85 -16.03
N LEU A 129 -2.44 12.35 -17.18
CA LEU A 129 -3.09 11.50 -18.18
C LEU A 129 -2.13 10.48 -18.80
N ASP A 130 -0.87 10.86 -19.02
CA ASP A 130 0.13 9.96 -19.58
C ASP A 130 0.45 8.83 -18.59
N GLU A 131 0.49 9.12 -17.28
CA GLU A 131 0.62 8.09 -16.24
C GLU A 131 -0.62 7.19 -16.17
N ILE A 132 -1.84 7.72 -16.27
CA ILE A 132 -3.06 6.90 -16.28
C ILE A 132 -3.08 5.94 -17.48
N LYS A 133 -2.51 6.36 -18.62
CA LYS A 133 -2.41 5.51 -19.82
C LYS A 133 -1.29 4.46 -19.75
N SER A 134 -0.35 4.60 -18.82
CA SER A 134 0.81 3.72 -18.70
C SER A 134 0.53 2.50 -17.83
N ILE A 135 -0.48 2.59 -16.95
CA ILE A 135 -0.87 1.53 -16.00
C ILE A 135 -1.76 0.45 -16.61
N ASP A 136 -1.75 -0.73 -15.97
CA ASP A 136 -2.68 -1.82 -16.28
C ASP A 136 -3.88 -1.89 -15.31
N GLU A 137 -4.73 -2.91 -15.47
CA GLU A 137 -5.96 -3.09 -14.69
C GLU A 137 -5.74 -3.39 -13.19
N THR A 138 -4.53 -3.83 -12.83
CA THR A 138 -4.13 -4.16 -11.45
C THR A 138 -3.59 -2.96 -10.69
N GLN A 139 -3.39 -1.83 -11.36
CA GLN A 139 -2.75 -0.64 -10.80
C GLN A 139 -3.71 0.55 -10.73
N LEU A 140 -3.30 1.55 -9.93
CA LEU A 140 -3.94 2.85 -9.81
C LEU A 140 -2.90 3.95 -9.89
N VAL A 141 -3.28 5.06 -10.51
CA VAL A 141 -2.56 6.32 -10.38
C VAL A 141 -3.20 7.13 -9.26
N ILE A 142 -2.41 7.48 -8.26
CA ILE A 142 -2.79 8.40 -7.19
C ILE A 142 -2.37 9.80 -7.60
N ALA A 143 -3.32 10.74 -7.51
CA ALA A 143 -3.07 12.16 -7.72
C ALA A 143 -3.32 12.96 -6.43
N CYS A 144 -2.53 14.01 -6.21
CA CYS A 144 -2.70 14.96 -5.12
C CYS A 144 -2.96 16.35 -5.73
N HIS A 145 -4.09 16.98 -5.41
CA HIS A 145 -4.52 18.24 -6.03
C HIS A 145 -4.50 18.21 -7.57
N GLY A 146 -4.81 17.04 -8.17
CA GLY A 146 -4.84 16.82 -9.61
C GLY A 146 -3.47 16.72 -10.29
N HIS A 147 -2.38 16.58 -9.52
CA HIS A 147 -1.06 16.27 -10.03
C HIS A 147 -0.70 14.82 -9.71
N TYR A 148 0.01 14.15 -10.61
CA TYR A 148 0.55 12.83 -10.36
C TYR A 148 1.33 12.80 -9.04
N TYR A 149 1.06 11.80 -8.21
CA TYR A 149 1.74 11.59 -6.94
C TYR A 149 2.52 10.27 -6.96
N GLU A 150 1.85 9.16 -7.22
CA GLU A 150 2.49 7.85 -7.42
C GLU A 150 1.58 6.87 -8.16
N THR A 151 2.17 5.77 -8.64
CA THR A 151 1.45 4.59 -9.14
C THR A 151 1.58 3.46 -8.13
N VAL A 152 0.46 2.82 -7.79
CA VAL A 152 0.39 1.71 -6.83
C VAL A 152 -0.38 0.53 -7.39
N ASP A 153 -0.10 -0.66 -6.86
CA ASP A 153 -0.95 -1.82 -7.08
C ASP A 153 -2.25 -1.67 -6.27
N ARG A 154 -3.38 -2.08 -6.86
CA ARG A 154 -4.72 -2.08 -6.22
C ARG A 154 -4.75 -2.95 -4.98
N GLU A 155 -4.01 -4.05 -5.03
CA GLU A 155 -3.89 -5.03 -3.95
C GLU A 155 -2.42 -5.24 -3.63
N THR A 156 -2.03 -5.12 -2.37
CA THR A 156 -0.63 -5.24 -1.96
C THR A 156 -0.45 -5.93 -0.61
N MET A 157 0.74 -6.51 -0.40
CA MET A 157 1.18 -7.08 0.87
C MET A 157 1.94 -6.05 1.72
N GLU A 158 2.39 -4.94 1.14
CA GLU A 158 3.08 -3.85 1.83
C GLU A 158 2.67 -2.50 1.26
N TRP A 159 2.38 -1.55 2.14
CA TRP A 159 2.01 -0.19 1.76
C TRP A 159 2.53 0.82 2.79
N SER A 160 2.99 1.98 2.31
CA SER A 160 3.49 3.03 3.17
C SER A 160 2.94 4.39 2.77
N PHE A 161 2.43 5.14 3.75
CA PHE A 161 1.98 6.51 3.58
C PHE A 161 2.07 7.28 4.89
N ASP A 162 2.33 8.60 4.80
CA ASP A 162 2.43 9.53 5.94
C ASP A 162 3.19 8.95 7.16
N SER A 163 4.44 8.55 6.92
CA SER A 163 5.34 7.97 7.94
C SER A 163 4.83 6.69 8.62
N LYS A 164 3.83 6.01 8.06
CA LYS A 164 3.39 4.69 8.50
C LYS A 164 3.64 3.68 7.40
N THR A 165 4.12 2.51 7.82
CA THR A 165 4.28 1.34 6.94
C THR A 165 3.40 0.24 7.48
N TYR A 166 2.65 -0.40 6.59
CA TYR A 166 1.78 -1.54 6.83
C TYR A 166 2.33 -2.72 6.04
N VAL A 167 2.38 -3.89 6.67
CA VAL A 167 2.82 -5.15 6.04
C VAL A 167 1.91 -6.27 6.48
N ILE A 168 1.54 -7.16 5.56
CA ILE A 168 0.89 -8.42 5.89
C ILE A 168 1.97 -9.50 6.06
N GLY A 169 1.80 -10.33 7.07
CA GLY A 169 2.67 -11.48 7.28
C GLY A 169 2.05 -12.52 8.17
N VAL A 170 2.87 -13.49 8.58
CA VAL A 170 2.44 -14.63 9.40
C VAL A 170 3.16 -14.65 10.74
N ILE A 171 2.45 -15.05 11.78
CA ILE A 171 2.97 -15.12 13.15
C ILE A 171 2.44 -16.36 13.88
N LYS A 172 3.26 -16.90 14.77
CA LYS A 172 2.85 -17.96 15.70
C LYS A 172 2.17 -17.35 16.93
N ASP A 173 0.98 -17.85 17.25
CA ASP A 173 0.20 -17.44 18.41
C ASP A 173 0.85 -17.82 19.77
#